data_AF-A0A836JXD6-F1
#
_entry.id   AF-A0A836JXD6-F1
#
_cell.length_a   1.000
_cell.length_b   1.000
_cell.length_c   1.000
_cell.angle_alpha   90.00
_cell.angle_beta   90.00
_cell.angle_gamma   90.00
#
_symmetry.space_group_name_H-M   'P 1'
#
loop_
_entity.id
_entity.type
_entity.pdbx_description
1 polymer ?
#
loop_
_entity_poly.entity_id
_entity_poly.type
_entity_poly.pdbx_seq_one_letter_code
_entity_poly.pdbx_strand_id
1 'polypeptide(L)'
;MKDISAFKSPVEAISERKCEEYAREIMGITLVRTRDSDVRIEPNRSCRSASRLATDSNAAQEGEFPHMVAVGNRNSDEGNEFIQFCGGTLISHTWVLSAAHCIHNIDRANAVKIGTTRLTDQKGVIIPLNMR
;
A
#
# COMPACT_ATOMS: atom_id res chain seq x y z
N MET A 1 -18.73 -6.19 -22.01
CA MET A 1 -18.85 -5.80 -20.59
C MET A 1 -19.71 -6.85 -19.92
N LYS A 2 -19.17 -7.65 -19.00
CA LYS A 2 -19.98 -8.59 -18.21
C LYS A 2 -20.41 -7.86 -16.93
N ASP A 3 -21.71 -7.84 -16.70
CA ASP A 3 -22.33 -7.30 -15.48
C ASP A 3 -21.77 -7.99 -14.24
N ILE A 4 -21.12 -7.21 -13.38
CA ILE A 4 -20.52 -7.65 -12.11
C ILE A 4 -21.60 -7.80 -11.02
N SER A 5 -22.85 -7.44 -11.32
CA SER A 5 -24.00 -7.52 -10.40
C SER A 5 -24.42 -8.94 -10.02
N ALA A 6 -23.91 -9.98 -10.69
CA ALA A 6 -24.30 -11.38 -10.48
C ALA A 6 -23.47 -12.15 -9.43
N PHE A 7 -22.43 -11.55 -8.83
CA PHE A 7 -21.53 -12.22 -7.86
C PHE A 7 -21.44 -11.49 -6.51
N LYS A 8 -22.47 -10.75 -6.10
CA LYS A 8 -22.45 -10.12 -4.77
C LYS A 8 -22.82 -11.15 -3.70
N SER A 9 -21.80 -11.75 -3.10
CA SER A 9 -21.91 -12.49 -1.82
C SER A 9 -22.69 -11.63 -0.80
N PRO A 10 -23.58 -12.20 0.02
CA PRO A 10 -24.32 -11.45 1.05
C PRO A 10 -23.40 -10.78 2.09
N VAL A 11 -22.15 -11.23 2.14
CA VAL A 11 -21.09 -10.69 3.00
C VAL A 11 -20.05 -10.04 2.09
N GLU A 12 -19.90 -8.73 2.24
CA GLU A 12 -18.85 -7.95 1.61
C GLU A 12 -17.47 -8.54 1.94
N ALA A 13 -16.58 -8.65 0.94
CA ALA A 13 -15.25 -9.20 1.17
C ALA A 13 -14.49 -8.30 2.17
N ILE A 14 -13.70 -8.91 3.07
CA ILE A 14 -12.91 -8.13 4.05
C ILE A 14 -12.03 -7.09 3.35
N SER A 15 -11.46 -7.45 2.19
CA SER A 15 -10.65 -6.55 1.37
C SER A 15 -11.43 -5.36 0.82
N GLU A 16 -12.69 -5.55 0.44
CA GLU A 16 -13.57 -4.49 -0.08
C GLU A 16 -13.87 -3.50 1.05
N ARG A 17 -14.36 -3.99 2.18
CA ARG A 17 -14.65 -3.17 3.37
C ARG A 17 -13.42 -2.41 3.86
N LYS A 18 -12.24 -3.04 3.89
CA LYS A 18 -10.99 -2.40 4.30
C LYS A 18 -10.53 -1.35 3.29
N CYS A 19 -10.62 -1.63 1.99
CA CYS A 19 -10.32 -0.64 0.97
C CYS A 19 -11.23 0.61 1.10
N GLU A 20 -12.53 0.42 1.37
CA GLU A 20 -13.46 1.54 1.57
C GLU A 20 -13.20 2.32 2.88
N GLU A 21 -12.84 1.64 3.97
CA GLU A 21 -12.38 2.31 5.20
C GLU A 21 -11.15 3.18 4.92
N TYR A 22 -10.12 2.61 4.29
CA TYR A 22 -8.90 3.34 3.97
C TYR A 22 -9.13 4.50 3.00
N ALA A 23 -9.97 4.31 1.98
CA ALA A 23 -10.35 5.36 1.03
C ALA A 23 -11.02 6.56 1.74
N ARG A 24 -11.85 6.30 2.76
CA ARG A 24 -12.46 7.36 3.58
C ARG A 24 -11.44 8.09 4.45
N GLU A 25 -10.45 7.40 4.98
CA GLU A 25 -9.38 8.01 5.79
C GLU A 25 -8.50 8.95 4.94
N ILE A 26 -8.06 8.50 3.76
CA ILE A 26 -7.16 9.29 2.90
C ILE A 26 -7.85 10.48 2.22
N MET A 27 -9.17 10.42 2.04
CA MET A 27 -9.97 11.56 1.56
C MET A 27 -10.51 12.44 2.69
N GLY A 28 -10.38 11.97 3.94
CA GLY A 28 -10.80 12.66 5.16
C GLY A 28 -9.67 13.42 5.83
N ILE A 29 -10.02 14.24 6.82
CA ILE A 29 -9.02 14.91 7.67
C ILE A 29 -8.41 13.85 8.59
N THR A 30 -7.10 13.64 8.51
CA THR A 30 -6.39 12.74 9.44
C THR A 30 -5.90 13.54 10.64
N LEU A 31 -6.27 13.10 11.83
CA LEU A 31 -5.78 13.63 13.10
C LEU A 31 -4.60 12.78 13.57
N VAL A 32 -3.39 13.34 13.49
CA VAL A 32 -2.18 12.70 13.98
C VAL A 32 -1.90 13.20 15.39
N ARG A 33 -2.05 12.32 16.38
CA ARG A 33 -1.68 12.57 17.78
C ARG A 33 -0.18 12.40 17.92
N THR A 34 0.57 13.49 18.00
CA THR A 34 1.98 13.45 18.39
C THR A 34 2.11 13.60 19.90
N ARG A 35 3.31 13.36 20.46
CA ARG A 35 3.55 13.55 21.90
C ARG A 35 3.34 15.00 22.36
N ASP A 36 3.42 15.97 21.46
CA ASP A 36 3.45 17.39 21.78
C ASP A 36 2.22 18.16 21.24
N SER A 37 1.53 17.65 20.22
CA SER A 37 0.35 18.31 19.62
C SER A 37 -0.50 17.39 18.73
N ASP A 38 -1.74 17.81 18.48
CA ASP A 38 -2.62 17.22 17.46
C ASP A 38 -2.39 17.91 16.13
N VAL A 39 -1.81 17.19 15.16
CA VAL A 39 -1.59 17.70 13.80
C VAL A 39 -2.79 17.29 12.95
N ARG A 40 -3.48 18.29 12.38
CA ARG A 40 -4.55 18.08 11.40
C ARG A 40 -3.93 18.06 10.01
N ILE A 41 -3.97 16.90 9.35
CA ILE A 41 -3.58 16.78 7.95
C ILE A 41 -4.86 16.80 7.12
N GLU A 42 -5.06 17.89 6.39
CA GLU A 42 -6.15 17.99 5.42
C GLU A 42 -5.68 17.47 4.06
N PRO A 43 -6.43 16.56 3.43
CA PRO A 43 -6.08 16.08 2.10
C PRO A 43 -6.31 17.20 1.10
N ASN A 44 -5.33 17.41 0.21
CA ASN A 44 -5.50 18.34 -0.89
C ASN A 44 -6.53 17.77 -1.87
N ARG A 45 -7.79 18.21 -1.75
CA ARG A 45 -8.91 17.78 -2.61
C ARG A 45 -8.84 18.36 -4.02
N SER A 46 -7.78 19.10 -4.35
CA SER A 46 -7.51 19.47 -5.73
C SER A 46 -7.17 18.21 -6.51
N CYS A 47 -8.11 17.77 -7.34
CA CYS A 47 -7.84 16.79 -8.38
C CYS A 47 -6.86 17.43 -9.36
N ARG A 48 -5.55 17.25 -9.13
CA ARG A 48 -4.56 17.44 -10.20
C ARG A 48 -4.93 16.47 -11.31
N SER A 49 -4.78 16.87 -12.55
CA SER A 49 -4.99 15.97 -13.69
C SER A 49 -4.01 14.82 -13.56
N ALA A 50 -4.41 13.74 -12.87
CA ALA A 50 -3.72 12.48 -12.92
C ALA A 50 -3.70 12.10 -14.39
N SER A 51 -2.51 11.81 -14.92
CA SER A 51 -2.39 11.45 -16.32
C SER A 51 -3.32 10.27 -16.57
N ARG A 52 -4.42 10.50 -17.29
CA ARG A 52 -5.43 9.47 -17.58
C ARG A 52 -4.86 8.37 -18.47
N LEU A 53 -3.65 8.58 -18.99
CA LEU A 53 -2.95 7.73 -19.90
C LEU A 53 -1.51 7.57 -19.39
N ALA A 54 -1.14 6.35 -19.03
CA ALA A 54 0.25 5.94 -18.88
C ALA A 54 0.87 5.74 -20.28
N THR A 55 0.75 6.72 -21.18
CA THR A 55 1.44 6.71 -22.47
C THR A 55 2.90 7.06 -22.34
N ASP A 56 3.25 7.74 -21.25
CA ASP A 56 4.56 8.25 -20.96
C ASP A 56 4.91 7.71 -19.57
N SER A 57 5.81 6.73 -19.51
CA SER A 57 6.25 6.05 -18.29
C SER A 57 7.10 7.00 -17.45
N ASN A 58 6.46 7.98 -16.82
CA ASN A 58 7.09 8.91 -15.90
C ASN A 58 7.16 8.28 -14.50
N ALA A 59 8.26 8.56 -13.78
CA ALA A 59 8.38 8.15 -12.39
C ALA A 59 7.26 8.80 -11.54
N ALA A 60 6.67 8.03 -10.63
CA ALA A 60 5.66 8.55 -9.70
C ALA A 60 6.24 9.64 -8.80
N GLN A 61 5.47 10.70 -8.56
CA GLN A 61 5.83 11.76 -7.62
C GLN A 61 5.78 11.24 -6.18
N GLU A 62 6.56 11.86 -5.29
CA GLU A 62 6.52 11.55 -3.86
C GLU A 62 5.10 11.79 -3.32
N GLY A 63 4.48 10.75 -2.75
CA GLY A 63 3.11 10.80 -2.24
C GLY A 63 2.00 10.66 -3.28
N GLU A 64 2.30 10.39 -4.56
CA GLU A 64 1.27 10.19 -5.61
C GLU A 64 0.42 8.94 -5.37
N PHE A 65 1.07 7.85 -4.94
CA PHE A 65 0.42 6.56 -4.62
C PHE A 65 0.77 6.14 -3.19
N PRO A 66 0.20 6.79 -2.15
CA PRO A 66 0.60 6.57 -0.76
C PRO A 66 0.25 5.17 -0.22
N HIS A 67 -0.66 4.47 -0.90
CA HIS A 67 -1.07 3.11 -0.58
C HIS A 67 -0.17 2.04 -1.21
N MET A 68 0.78 2.41 -2.08
CA MET A 68 1.65 1.45 -2.76
C MET A 68 2.62 0.79 -1.78
N VAL A 69 2.71 -0.55 -1.84
CA VAL A 69 3.59 -1.36 -0.98
C VAL A 69 4.50 -2.22 -1.84
N ALA A 70 5.80 -2.20 -1.53
CA ALA A 70 6.74 -3.16 -2.08
C ALA A 70 6.73 -4.43 -1.21
N VAL A 71 6.44 -5.58 -1.82
CA VAL A 71 6.39 -6.89 -1.15
C VAL A 71 7.64 -7.68 -1.55
N GLY A 72 8.34 -8.22 -0.55
CA GLY A 72 9.68 -8.74 -0.77
C GLY A 72 10.24 -9.57 0.37
N ASN A 73 11.53 -9.85 0.24
CA ASN A 73 12.32 -10.50 1.28
C ASN A 73 13.34 -9.53 1.86
N ARG A 74 13.58 -9.65 3.16
CA ARG A 74 14.71 -9.05 3.85
C ARG A 74 15.48 -10.16 4.53
N ASN A 75 16.71 -10.38 4.09
CA ASN A 75 17.62 -11.33 4.72
C ASN A 75 18.46 -10.60 5.78
N SER A 76 18.41 -11.09 7.01
CA SER A 76 19.23 -10.58 8.11
C SER A 76 20.73 -10.88 7.90
N ASP A 77 21.03 -11.94 7.13
CA ASP A 77 22.38 -12.46 6.94
C ASP A 77 23.12 -11.81 5.75
N GLU A 78 22.38 -11.25 4.77
CA GLU A 78 22.91 -10.57 3.58
C GLU A 78 22.71 -9.05 3.71
N GLY A 79 23.47 -8.43 4.62
CA GLY A 79 23.59 -6.97 4.68
C GLY A 79 22.30 -6.20 5.01
N ASN A 80 21.23 -6.87 5.47
CA ASN A 80 19.91 -6.29 5.70
C ASN A 80 19.23 -5.70 4.45
N GLU A 81 19.63 -6.10 3.25
CA GLU A 81 19.06 -5.60 2.00
C GLU A 81 17.63 -6.09 1.79
N PHE A 82 16.76 -5.22 1.27
CA PHE A 82 15.37 -5.56 0.93
C PHE A 82 15.27 -5.83 -0.57
N ILE A 83 14.88 -7.05 -0.92
CA ILE A 83 14.70 -7.51 -2.30
C ILE A 83 13.22 -7.56 -2.61
N GLN A 84 12.76 -6.64 -3.46
CA GLN A 84 11.37 -6.57 -3.91
C GLN A 84 11.14 -7.56 -5.07
N PHE A 85 10.03 -8.29 -5.02
CA PHE A 85 9.61 -9.17 -6.12
C PHE A 85 8.11 -9.08 -6.44
N CYS A 86 7.30 -8.51 -5.55
CA CYS A 86 5.87 -8.28 -5.77
C CYS A 86 5.43 -6.88 -5.33
N GLY A 87 4.22 -6.49 -5.73
CA GLY A 87 3.52 -5.31 -5.24
C GLY A 87 2.42 -5.66 -4.25
N GLY A 88 1.94 -4.66 -3.54
CA GLY A 88 0.77 -4.75 -2.68
C GLY A 88 0.14 -3.38 -2.45
N THR A 89 -1.00 -3.38 -1.76
CA THR A 89 -1.75 -2.17 -1.43
C THR A 89 -2.07 -2.15 0.05
N LEU A 90 -1.72 -1.06 0.73
CA LEU A 90 -2.14 -0.82 2.10
C LEU A 90 -3.65 -0.56 2.11
N ILE A 91 -4.42 -1.48 2.69
CA ILE A 91 -5.88 -1.39 2.80
C ILE A 91 -6.33 -1.08 4.23
N SER A 92 -5.41 -1.05 5.19
CA SER A 92 -5.60 -0.46 6.51
C SER A 92 -4.25 -0.22 7.16
N HIS A 93 -4.24 0.40 8.34
CA HIS A 93 -3.06 0.56 9.18
C HIS A 93 -2.25 -0.73 9.46
N THR A 94 -2.85 -1.91 9.30
CA THR A 94 -2.23 -3.21 9.64
C THR A 94 -2.41 -4.30 8.58
N TRP A 95 -3.03 -3.99 7.44
CA TRP A 95 -3.33 -4.97 6.40
C TRP A 95 -2.82 -4.50 5.03
N VAL A 96 -2.04 -5.38 4.38
CA VAL A 96 -1.60 -5.23 2.99
C VAL A 96 -2.31 -6.29 2.15
N LEU A 97 -2.96 -5.86 1.08
CA LEU A 97 -3.52 -6.73 0.05
C LEU A 97 -2.45 -7.02 -1.02
N SER A 98 -2.28 -8.28 -1.38
CA SER A 98 -1.37 -8.71 -2.46
C SER A 98 -1.89 -10.00 -3.12
N ALA A 99 -1.21 -10.48 -4.14
CA ALA A 99 -1.58 -11.71 -4.83
C ALA A 99 -1.15 -12.94 -4.02
N ALA A 100 -2.00 -13.97 -3.97
CA ALA A 100 -1.72 -15.20 -3.22
C ALA A 100 -0.39 -15.86 -3.61
N HIS A 101 -0.02 -15.83 -4.90
CA HIS A 101 1.23 -16.40 -5.39
C HIS A 101 2.48 -15.62 -4.93
N CYS A 102 2.34 -14.36 -4.52
CA CYS A 102 3.44 -13.60 -3.91
C CYS A 102 3.73 -14.06 -2.48
N ILE A 103 2.78 -14.75 -1.85
CA ILE A 103 2.80 -15.09 -0.42
C ILE A 103 3.04 -16.59 -0.21
N HIS A 104 2.45 -17.45 -1.04
CA HIS A 104 2.43 -18.90 -0.81
C HIS A 104 3.48 -19.72 -1.59
N ASN A 105 4.33 -19.08 -2.40
CA ASN A 105 5.36 -19.77 -3.21
C ASN A 105 6.70 -19.95 -2.46
N ILE A 106 7.69 -20.58 -3.11
CA ILE A 106 9.00 -20.98 -2.55
C ILE A 106 9.75 -19.81 -1.90
N ASP A 107 9.66 -18.61 -2.48
CA ASP A 107 10.20 -17.38 -1.90
C ASP A 107 9.10 -16.61 -1.16
N ARG A 108 8.67 -17.12 0.00
CA ARG A 108 7.63 -16.47 0.81
C ARG A 108 8.09 -15.08 1.21
N ALA A 109 7.33 -14.06 0.81
CA ALA A 109 7.55 -12.70 1.27
C ALA A 109 7.62 -12.67 2.80
N ASN A 110 8.77 -12.26 3.34
CA ASN A 110 8.95 -12.14 4.78
C ASN A 110 8.91 -10.68 5.27
N ALA A 111 8.81 -9.72 4.35
CA ALA A 111 8.80 -8.29 4.67
C ALA A 111 8.07 -7.46 3.62
N VAL A 112 7.68 -6.25 4.02
CA VAL A 112 7.16 -5.20 3.14
C VAL A 112 7.92 -3.90 3.36
N LYS A 113 8.08 -3.11 2.30
CA LYS A 113 8.61 -1.75 2.35
C LYS A 113 7.53 -0.75 1.95
N ILE A 114 7.29 0.24 2.81
CA ILE A 114 6.24 1.25 2.65
C ILE A 114 6.80 2.67 2.77
N GLY A 115 6.05 3.66 2.28
CA GLY A 115 6.38 5.08 2.45
C GLY A 115 7.56 5.57 1.61
N THR A 116 7.80 4.95 0.45
CA THR A 116 8.83 5.41 -0.50
C THR A 116 8.38 5.21 -1.94
N THR A 117 8.90 6.04 -2.84
CA THR A 117 8.76 5.90 -4.29
C THR A 117 10.00 5.28 -4.95
N ARG A 118 11.09 5.06 -4.20
CA ARG A 118 12.35 4.49 -4.70
C ARG A 118 12.81 3.35 -3.80
N LEU A 119 12.95 2.14 -4.36
CA LEU A 119 13.36 0.96 -3.61
C LEU A 119 14.74 1.10 -2.95
N THR A 120 15.64 1.87 -3.55
CA THR A 120 16.99 2.14 -3.04
C THR A 120 17.05 3.20 -1.95
N ASP A 121 15.95 3.93 -1.70
CA ASP A 121 15.94 5.00 -0.70
C ASP A 121 15.83 4.44 0.72
N GLN A 122 16.49 5.09 1.67
CA GLN A 122 16.44 4.75 3.10
C GLN A 122 15.23 5.37 3.82
N LYS A 123 14.48 6.28 3.17
CA LYS A 123 13.27 6.89 3.76
C LYS A 123 12.12 5.89 4.02
N GLY A 124 12.06 4.80 3.24
CA GLY A 124 11.00 3.80 3.39
C GLY A 124 11.18 2.93 4.63
N VAL A 125 10.07 2.58 5.27
CA VAL A 125 10.09 1.69 6.45
C VAL A 125 9.91 0.25 5.99
N ILE A 126 10.78 -0.63 6.45
CA ILE A 126 10.67 -2.07 6.21
C ILE A 126 10.05 -2.74 7.43
N ILE A 127 8.93 -3.44 7.23
CA ILE A 127 8.17 -4.13 8.28
C ILE A 127 8.21 -5.64 7.99
N PRO A 128 8.61 -6.48 8.96
CA PRO A 128 8.54 -7.93 8.81
C PRO A 128 7.08 -8.38 8.77
N LEU A 129 6.77 -9.34 7.89
CA LEU A 129 5.46 -9.95 7.79
C LEU A 129 5.34 -11.10 8.78
N ASN A 130 4.33 -11.01 9.65
CA ASN A 130 3.88 -12.14 10.47
C ASN A 130 2.57 -12.65 9.88
N MET A 131 2.67 -13.64 8.98
CA MET A 131 1.49 -14.32 8.46
C MET A 131 0.91 -15.22 9.56
N ARG A 132 -0.28 -14.88 10.05
CA ARG A 132 -1.08 -15.76 10.92
C ARG A 132 -1.86 -16.76 10.09
#